data_AF-A0A966XDV3-F1
#
_entry.id   AF-A0A966XDV3-F1
#
_cell.length_a   1.000
_cell.length_b   1.000
_cell.length_c   1.000
_cell.angle_alpha   90.00
_cell.angle_beta   90.00
_cell.angle_gamma   90.00
#
_symmetry.space_group_name_H-M   'P 1'
#
loop_
_entity.id
_entity.type
_entity.pdbx_description
1 polymer ?
#
loop_
_entity_poly.entity_id
_entity_poly.type
_entity_poly.pdbx_seq_one_letter_code
_entity_poly.pdbx_strand_id
1 'polypeptide(L)'
;MGNHVGTVKLRKLLLILPLIGALWCDAAFARQVAGSYLAARQAGYLGDFEASALYNARVISRDRNNLRAMEDLVIAYVAMGRMESAINVAEVFQKNGSGSYFVHSVVLAEAVKKQDFRKVLELLDSEEAGRSFLLSALIKGWALAGEGRTEAAVAQFEKISEDKNLSAFANYHKALLYLSKGDADFAETTLKNYFDGGGAATNRNLIALLHALIQQGKFDDAKEYFEASFGDRPSPALSDLYQKILGRQKPNSLLVGDPRHGVAEVFLTVAQILSADDSDENTLMFARIA
;
A
#
# COMPACT_ATOMS: atom_id res chain seq x y z
N MET A 1 -72.90 -57.38 -10.20
CA MET A 1 -72.98 -56.00 -10.75
C MET A 1 -73.13 -55.08 -9.55
N GLY A 2 -72.21 -54.21 -9.16
CA GLY A 2 -71.05 -53.62 -9.82
C GLY A 2 -71.02 -52.15 -9.42
N ASN A 3 -69.86 -51.70 -8.90
CA ASN A 3 -69.45 -50.30 -8.64
C ASN A 3 -69.95 -49.62 -7.37
N HIS A 4 -69.19 -48.80 -6.66
CA HIS A 4 -67.75 -48.69 -6.37
C HIS A 4 -67.68 -47.51 -5.37
N VAL A 5 -67.45 -47.78 -4.08
CA VAL A 5 -67.24 -46.71 -3.08
C VAL A 5 -65.81 -46.19 -3.26
N GLY A 6 -65.68 -45.01 -3.85
CA GLY A 6 -64.40 -44.31 -4.01
C GLY A 6 -64.01 -43.56 -2.74
N THR A 7 -63.35 -44.23 -1.80
CA THR A 7 -62.60 -43.55 -0.72
C THR A 7 -61.30 -42.99 -1.31
N VAL A 8 -61.30 -41.72 -1.71
CA VAL A 8 -60.07 -41.02 -2.12
C VAL A 8 -59.21 -40.82 -0.87
N LYS A 9 -58.02 -41.42 -0.92
CA LYS A 9 -56.97 -41.40 0.12
C LYS A 9 -56.58 -39.96 0.49
N LEU A 10 -57.09 -39.46 1.62
CA LEU A 10 -56.66 -38.23 2.27
C LEU A 10 -55.31 -38.41 3.02
N ARG A 11 -54.29 -38.96 2.33
CA ARG A 11 -52.98 -39.28 2.98
C ARG A 11 -51.75 -38.83 2.17
N LYS A 12 -51.94 -38.03 1.12
CA LYS A 12 -50.84 -37.51 0.28
C LYS A 12 -50.74 -35.98 0.21
N LEU A 13 -51.43 -35.24 1.08
CA LEU A 13 -51.38 -33.77 1.10
C LEU A 13 -50.59 -33.17 2.27
N LEU A 14 -49.69 -33.94 2.90
CA LEU A 14 -48.89 -33.49 4.05
C LEU A 14 -47.37 -33.51 3.80
N LEU A 15 -46.94 -33.84 2.57
CA LEU A 15 -45.51 -33.87 2.21
C LEU A 15 -45.03 -32.66 1.38
N ILE A 16 -45.90 -31.69 1.08
CA ILE A 16 -45.53 -30.49 0.30
C ILE A 16 -45.16 -29.30 1.21
N LEU A 17 -45.59 -29.30 2.49
CA LEU A 17 -45.28 -28.22 3.42
C LEU A 17 -43.79 -28.05 3.78
N PRO A 18 -42.95 -29.10 3.93
CA PRO A 18 -41.53 -28.89 4.25
C PRO A 18 -40.71 -28.37 3.06
N LEU A 19 -41.16 -28.57 1.82
CA LEU A 19 -40.45 -28.10 0.63
C LEU A 19 -40.60 -26.58 0.41
N ILE A 20 -41.76 -26.02 0.76
CA ILE A 20 -42.02 -24.57 0.67
C ILE A 20 -41.27 -23.82 1.79
N GLY A 21 -41.17 -24.41 2.99
CA GLY A 21 -40.39 -23.84 4.10
C GLY A 21 -38.88 -23.75 3.81
N ALA A 22 -38.31 -24.75 3.14
CA ALA A 22 -36.91 -24.73 2.72
C ALA A 22 -36.63 -23.62 1.68
N LEU A 23 -37.48 -23.49 0.67
CA LEU A 23 -37.37 -22.45 -0.36
C LEU A 23 -37.55 -21.02 0.20
N TRP A 24 -38.38 -20.84 1.23
CA TRP A 24 -38.58 -19.53 1.86
C TRP A 24 -37.43 -19.14 2.79
N CYS A 25 -36.80 -20.11 3.44
CA CYS A 25 -35.63 -19.87 4.28
C CYS A 25 -34.42 -19.44 3.43
N ASP A 26 -34.20 -20.11 2.29
CA ASP A 26 -33.13 -19.76 1.34
C ASP A 26 -33.34 -18.36 0.73
N ALA A 27 -34.58 -18.02 0.36
CA ALA A 27 -34.89 -16.70 -0.18
C ALA A 27 -34.71 -15.57 0.86
N ALA A 28 -35.07 -15.80 2.13
CA ALA A 28 -34.86 -14.84 3.21
C ALA A 28 -33.36 -14.67 3.53
N PHE A 29 -32.60 -15.78 3.54
CA PHE A 29 -31.16 -15.78 3.75
C PHE A 29 -30.41 -15.03 2.63
N ALA A 30 -30.72 -15.32 1.36
CA ALA A 30 -30.15 -14.64 0.21
C ALA A 30 -30.48 -13.13 0.21
N ARG A 31 -31.71 -12.76 0.59
CA ARG A 31 -32.13 -11.35 0.67
C ARG A 31 -31.41 -10.57 1.76
N GLN A 32 -31.10 -11.22 2.89
CA GLN A 32 -30.37 -10.60 4.01
C GLN A 32 -28.87 -10.43 3.71
N VAL A 33 -28.25 -11.38 3.00
CA VAL A 33 -26.87 -11.25 2.50
C VAL A 33 -26.79 -10.13 1.47
N ALA A 34 -27.70 -10.09 0.49
CA ALA A 34 -27.75 -9.03 -0.51
C ALA A 34 -27.95 -7.64 0.12
N GLY A 35 -28.84 -7.53 1.12
CA GLY A 35 -29.07 -6.26 1.84
C GLY A 35 -27.83 -5.80 2.61
N SER A 36 -27.16 -6.71 3.33
CA SER A 36 -25.92 -6.37 4.05
C SER A 36 -24.79 -6.00 3.07
N TYR A 37 -24.68 -6.70 1.96
CA TYR A 37 -23.69 -6.42 0.93
C TYR A 37 -23.87 -5.04 0.29
N LEU A 38 -25.11 -4.69 -0.10
CA LEU A 38 -25.39 -3.36 -0.66
C LEU A 38 -25.19 -2.25 0.36
N ALA A 39 -25.57 -2.47 1.63
CA ALA A 39 -25.33 -1.50 2.70
C ALA A 39 -23.83 -1.29 2.95
N ALA A 40 -23.03 -2.36 2.93
CA ALA A 40 -21.58 -2.29 3.06
C ALA A 40 -20.96 -1.44 1.95
N ARG A 41 -21.37 -1.70 0.70
CA ARG A 41 -20.92 -0.94 -0.47
C ARG A 41 -21.27 0.53 -0.37
N GLN A 42 -22.53 0.85 -0.07
CA GLN A 42 -22.98 2.23 0.06
C GLN A 42 -22.21 2.97 1.16
N ALA A 43 -21.99 2.33 2.30
CA ALA A 43 -21.21 2.89 3.39
C ALA A 43 -19.75 3.16 2.97
N GLY A 44 -19.11 2.21 2.29
CA GLY A 44 -17.76 2.38 1.73
C GLY A 44 -17.66 3.57 0.77
N TYR A 45 -18.61 3.70 -0.18
CA TYR A 45 -18.68 4.83 -1.10
C TYR A 45 -18.85 6.19 -0.39
N LEU A 46 -19.54 6.21 0.75
CA LEU A 46 -19.75 7.43 1.54
C LEU A 46 -18.62 7.70 2.55
N GLY A 47 -17.58 6.84 2.60
CA GLY A 47 -16.50 6.94 3.57
C GLY A 47 -16.89 6.55 5.01
N ASP A 48 -18.07 5.96 5.22
CA ASP A 48 -18.48 5.39 6.50
C ASP A 48 -17.87 3.99 6.66
N PHE A 49 -16.56 3.97 6.95
CA PHE A 49 -15.80 2.73 7.07
C PHE A 49 -16.21 1.88 8.27
N GLU A 50 -16.78 2.48 9.31
CA GLU A 50 -17.30 1.73 10.46
C GLU A 50 -18.55 0.94 10.08
N ALA A 51 -19.51 1.57 9.41
CA ALA A 51 -20.68 0.87 8.89
C ALA A 51 -20.30 -0.14 7.80
N SER A 52 -19.38 0.22 6.90
CA SER A 52 -18.87 -0.71 5.87
C SER A 52 -18.29 -1.98 6.50
N ALA A 53 -17.44 -1.83 7.52
CA ALA A 53 -16.86 -2.97 8.23
C ALA A 53 -17.94 -3.83 8.91
N LEU A 54 -18.91 -3.20 9.59
CA LEU A 54 -20.02 -3.91 10.25
C LEU A 54 -20.83 -4.76 9.27
N TYR A 55 -21.20 -4.18 8.12
CA TYR A 55 -22.02 -4.87 7.13
C TYR A 55 -21.23 -5.95 6.38
N ASN A 56 -19.97 -5.72 6.04
CA ASN A 56 -19.10 -6.75 5.45
C ASN A 56 -18.88 -7.93 6.41
N ALA A 57 -18.66 -7.68 7.70
CA ALA A 57 -18.58 -8.75 8.70
C ALA A 57 -19.87 -9.59 8.76
N ARG A 58 -21.04 -8.97 8.60
CA ARG A 58 -22.33 -9.68 8.50
C ARG A 58 -22.45 -10.52 7.22
N VAL A 59 -21.89 -10.07 6.10
CA VAL A 59 -21.81 -10.86 4.87
C VAL A 59 -20.91 -12.08 5.11
N ILE A 60 -19.69 -11.87 5.61
CA ILE A 60 -18.70 -12.94 5.86
C ILE A 60 -19.21 -13.98 6.87
N SER A 61 -19.96 -13.55 7.88
CA SER A 61 -20.55 -14.47 8.87
C SER A 61 -21.51 -15.50 8.25
N ARG A 62 -22.12 -15.15 7.11
CA ARG A 62 -23.10 -15.97 6.36
C ARG A 62 -22.48 -16.66 5.15
N ASP A 63 -21.56 -15.98 4.48
CA ASP A 63 -20.80 -16.47 3.33
C ASP A 63 -19.30 -16.25 3.57
N ARG A 64 -18.67 -17.25 4.20
CA ARG A 64 -17.25 -17.17 4.61
C ARG A 64 -16.27 -17.18 3.45
N ASN A 65 -16.72 -17.47 2.23
CA ASN A 65 -15.88 -17.47 1.04
C ASN A 65 -16.10 -16.23 0.17
N ASN A 66 -16.86 -15.24 0.67
CA ASN A 66 -17.11 -14.00 -0.04
C ASN A 66 -15.85 -13.12 -0.07
N LEU A 67 -14.98 -13.38 -1.05
CA LEU A 67 -13.73 -12.66 -1.22
C LEU A 67 -13.95 -11.15 -1.36
N ARG A 68 -15.01 -10.73 -2.06
CA ARG A 68 -15.35 -9.31 -2.20
C ARG A 68 -15.59 -8.64 -0.85
N ALA A 69 -16.43 -9.23 0.00
CA ALA A 69 -16.72 -8.68 1.32
C ALA A 69 -15.49 -8.71 2.24
N MET A 70 -14.62 -9.71 2.09
CA MET A 70 -13.34 -9.77 2.81
C MET A 70 -12.41 -8.62 2.39
N GLU A 71 -12.24 -8.39 1.09
CA GLU A 71 -11.45 -7.28 0.57
C GLU A 71 -11.99 -5.93 1.04
N ASP A 72 -13.30 -5.71 0.90
CA ASP A 72 -13.97 -4.48 1.35
C ASP A 72 -13.83 -4.28 2.89
N LEU A 73 -13.77 -5.37 3.68
CA LEU A 73 -13.51 -5.33 5.11
C LEU A 73 -12.05 -4.97 5.44
N VAL A 74 -11.08 -5.53 4.71
CA VAL A 74 -9.65 -5.15 4.83
C VAL A 74 -9.51 -3.67 4.53
N ILE A 75 -10.16 -3.19 3.46
CA ILE A 75 -10.18 -1.77 3.06
C ILE A 75 -10.67 -0.88 4.20
N ALA A 76 -11.85 -1.21 4.75
CA ALA A 76 -12.43 -0.45 5.85
C ALA A 76 -11.54 -0.43 7.09
N TYR A 77 -10.91 -1.57 7.44
CA TYR A 77 -9.97 -1.62 8.56
C TYR A 77 -8.72 -0.77 8.35
N VAL A 78 -8.12 -0.80 7.15
CA VAL A 78 -6.97 0.05 6.82
C VAL A 78 -7.34 1.53 6.89
N ALA A 79 -8.49 1.92 6.33
CA ALA A 79 -8.96 3.30 6.36
C ALA A 79 -9.18 3.83 7.80
N MET A 80 -9.65 2.96 8.71
CA MET A 80 -9.80 3.27 10.14
C MET A 80 -8.49 3.16 10.95
N GLY A 81 -7.36 2.80 10.33
CA GLY A 81 -6.08 2.55 11.02
C GLY A 81 -6.04 1.26 11.85
N ARG A 82 -7.02 0.35 11.67
CA ARG A 82 -7.11 -0.94 12.38
C ARG A 82 -6.28 -2.02 11.66
N MET A 83 -4.97 -1.78 11.53
CA MET A 83 -4.08 -2.61 10.72
C MET A 83 -4.04 -4.09 11.15
N GLU A 84 -4.02 -4.37 12.45
CA GLU A 84 -4.03 -5.75 12.97
C GLU A 84 -5.30 -6.52 12.54
N SER A 85 -6.46 -5.87 12.58
CA SER A 85 -7.72 -6.46 12.10
C SER A 85 -7.70 -6.68 10.59
N ALA A 86 -7.11 -5.75 9.83
CA ALA A 86 -6.95 -5.88 8.39
C ALA A 86 -6.09 -7.12 8.03
N ILE A 87 -4.96 -7.30 8.71
CA ILE A 87 -4.05 -8.43 8.49
C ILE A 87 -4.74 -9.77 8.76
N ASN A 88 -5.49 -9.89 9.87
CA ASN A 88 -6.20 -11.12 10.21
C ASN A 88 -7.18 -11.56 9.10
N VAL A 89 -7.86 -10.60 8.47
CA VAL A 89 -8.77 -10.89 7.34
C VAL A 89 -7.98 -11.17 6.06
N ALA A 90 -6.90 -10.42 5.82
CA ALA A 90 -6.04 -10.58 4.64
C ALA A 90 -5.37 -11.96 4.57
N GLU A 91 -4.91 -12.50 5.69
CA GLU A 91 -4.33 -13.85 5.75
C GLU A 91 -5.34 -14.94 5.38
N VAL A 92 -6.62 -14.77 5.76
CA VAL A 92 -7.71 -15.67 5.36
C VAL A 92 -8.01 -15.52 3.87
N PHE A 93 -8.05 -14.28 3.37
CA PHE A 93 -8.28 -13.98 1.96
C PHE A 93 -7.25 -14.66 1.05
N GLN A 94 -5.95 -14.57 1.39
CA GLN A 94 -4.88 -15.17 0.58
C GLN A 94 -4.95 -16.70 0.51
N LYS A 95 -5.33 -17.38 1.60
CA LYS A 95 -5.49 -18.84 1.63
C LYS A 95 -6.56 -19.36 0.66
N ASN A 96 -7.51 -18.51 0.30
CA ASN A 96 -8.61 -18.84 -0.61
C ASN A 96 -8.24 -18.65 -2.10
N GLY A 97 -6.96 -18.38 -2.42
CA GLY A 97 -6.45 -18.37 -3.80
C GLY A 97 -6.84 -17.16 -4.63
N SER A 98 -7.13 -16.03 -3.99
CA SER A 98 -7.62 -14.81 -4.66
C SER A 98 -6.52 -13.75 -4.83
N GLY A 99 -6.51 -13.11 -5.99
CA GLY A 99 -5.54 -12.08 -6.38
C GLY A 99 -6.06 -10.66 -6.25
N SER A 100 -6.05 -10.12 -5.03
CA SER A 100 -6.24 -8.68 -4.78
C SER A 100 -4.88 -8.01 -4.55
N TYR A 101 -4.57 -7.03 -5.40
CA TYR A 101 -3.38 -6.19 -5.26
C TYR A 101 -3.38 -5.41 -3.94
N PHE A 102 -4.55 -4.93 -3.51
CA PHE A 102 -4.68 -4.19 -2.27
C PHE A 102 -4.41 -5.07 -1.05
N VAL A 103 -5.07 -6.23 -0.97
CA VAL A 103 -4.85 -7.19 0.12
C VAL A 103 -3.40 -7.68 0.13
N HIS A 104 -2.83 -7.92 -1.05
CA HIS A 104 -1.41 -8.24 -1.19
C HIS A 104 -0.50 -7.15 -0.60
N SER A 105 -0.76 -5.88 -0.92
CA SER A 105 0.02 -4.73 -0.41
C SER A 105 -0.03 -4.62 1.12
N VAL A 106 -1.18 -4.92 1.74
CA VAL A 106 -1.32 -4.93 3.21
C VAL A 106 -0.47 -6.02 3.85
N VAL A 107 -0.48 -7.24 3.29
CA VAL A 107 0.34 -8.35 3.81
C VAL A 107 1.83 -8.10 3.60
N LEU A 108 2.21 -7.51 2.46
CA LEU A 108 3.57 -7.08 2.20
C LEU A 108 4.03 -6.05 3.23
N ALA A 109 3.21 -5.03 3.51
CA ALA A 109 3.52 -4.00 4.50
C ALA A 109 3.71 -4.59 5.91
N GLU A 110 2.92 -5.60 6.28
CA GLU A 110 3.09 -6.31 7.55
C GLU A 110 4.41 -7.10 7.61
N ALA A 111 4.80 -7.78 6.53
CA ALA A 111 6.09 -8.46 6.45
C ALA A 111 7.26 -7.47 6.59
N VAL A 112 7.17 -6.31 5.94
CA VAL A 112 8.14 -5.20 6.10
C VAL A 112 8.19 -4.72 7.55
N LYS A 113 7.04 -4.48 8.19
CA LYS A 113 6.96 -4.03 9.58
C LYS A 113 7.63 -5.02 10.54
N LYS A 114 7.42 -6.32 10.30
CA LYS A 114 8.06 -7.44 11.02
C LYS A 114 9.53 -7.65 10.64
N GLN A 115 10.05 -6.92 9.65
CA GLN A 115 11.40 -7.07 9.09
C GLN A 115 11.66 -8.47 8.50
N ASP A 116 10.60 -9.18 8.09
CA ASP A 116 10.73 -10.44 7.37
C ASP A 116 10.97 -10.17 5.88
N PHE A 117 12.16 -9.65 5.57
CA PHE A 117 12.51 -9.22 4.21
C PHE A 117 12.61 -10.39 3.24
N ARG A 118 12.94 -11.60 3.73
CA ARG A 118 12.79 -12.83 2.97
C ARG A 118 11.34 -13.04 2.53
N LYS A 119 10.38 -12.90 3.45
CA LYS A 119 8.97 -13.01 3.10
C LYS A 119 8.53 -11.92 2.12
N VAL A 120 9.03 -10.69 2.28
CA VAL A 120 8.77 -9.60 1.32
C VAL A 120 9.25 -10.00 -0.07
N LEU A 121 10.47 -10.54 -0.21
CA LEU A 121 10.99 -10.98 -1.50
C LEU A 121 10.15 -12.10 -2.13
N GLU A 122 9.67 -13.07 -1.33
CA GLU A 122 8.75 -14.11 -1.81
C GLU A 122 7.42 -13.52 -2.32
N LEU A 123 6.86 -12.55 -1.59
CA LEU A 123 5.60 -11.90 -1.98
C LEU A 123 5.74 -11.14 -3.31
N LEU A 124 6.92 -10.57 -3.57
CA LEU A 124 7.21 -9.84 -4.80
C LEU A 124 7.32 -10.71 -6.06
N ASP A 125 7.38 -12.04 -5.92
CA ASP A 125 7.39 -12.99 -7.04
C ASP A 125 5.96 -13.36 -7.52
N SER A 126 4.91 -12.83 -6.88
CA SER A 126 3.50 -13.07 -7.22
C SER A 126 2.99 -12.24 -8.41
N GLU A 127 1.91 -12.70 -9.05
CA GLU A 127 1.22 -11.93 -10.11
C GLU A 127 0.66 -10.60 -9.60
N GLU A 128 0.20 -10.55 -8.35
CA GLU A 128 -0.32 -9.34 -7.72
C GLU A 128 0.75 -8.25 -7.64
N ALA A 129 1.96 -8.62 -7.22
CA ALA A 129 3.10 -7.70 -7.21
C ALA A 129 3.42 -7.17 -8.62
N GLY A 130 3.22 -7.97 -9.66
CA GLY A 130 3.40 -7.58 -11.05
C GLY A 130 2.47 -6.45 -11.54
N ARG A 131 1.36 -6.17 -10.84
CA ARG A 131 0.40 -5.12 -11.23
C ARG A 131 0.92 -3.70 -11.02
N SER A 132 1.94 -3.51 -10.18
CA SER A 132 2.66 -2.24 -10.07
C SER A 132 4.17 -2.48 -10.11
N PHE A 133 4.72 -2.45 -11.32
CA PHE A 133 6.14 -2.71 -11.55
C PHE A 133 7.05 -1.78 -10.72
N LEU A 134 6.77 -0.47 -10.72
CA LEU A 134 7.60 0.51 -10.01
C LEU A 134 7.60 0.25 -8.49
N LEU A 135 6.41 0.03 -7.90
CA LEU A 135 6.28 -0.26 -6.47
C LEU A 135 7.11 -1.50 -6.12
N SER A 136 6.85 -2.61 -6.82
CA SER A 136 7.49 -3.89 -6.56
C SER A 136 9.00 -3.85 -6.76
N ALA A 137 9.47 -3.15 -7.79
CA ALA A 137 10.90 -3.01 -8.08
C ALA A 137 11.63 -2.19 -7.02
N LEU A 138 11.03 -1.11 -6.50
CA LEU A 138 11.62 -0.28 -5.44
C LEU A 138 11.60 -0.99 -4.09
N ILE A 139 10.48 -1.64 -3.73
CA ILE A 139 10.39 -2.46 -2.52
C ILE A 139 11.42 -3.59 -2.56
N LYS A 140 11.64 -4.23 -3.70
CA LYS A 140 12.68 -5.25 -3.87
C LYS A 140 14.07 -4.71 -3.50
N GLY A 141 14.41 -3.49 -3.93
CA GLY A 141 15.67 -2.85 -3.58
C GLY A 141 15.84 -2.71 -2.06
N TRP A 142 14.80 -2.21 -1.38
CA TRP A 142 14.83 -2.07 0.08
C TRP A 142 14.80 -3.40 0.82
N ALA A 143 14.07 -4.40 0.34
CA ALA A 143 14.06 -5.74 0.93
C ALA A 143 15.42 -6.43 0.81
N LEU A 144 16.12 -6.26 -0.32
CA LEU A 144 17.51 -6.70 -0.48
C LEU A 144 18.43 -6.02 0.54
N ALA A 145 18.28 -4.71 0.74
CA ALA A 145 19.04 -3.99 1.76
C ALA A 145 18.71 -4.47 3.18
N GLY A 146 17.46 -4.84 3.45
CA GLY A 146 16.98 -5.45 4.70
C GLY A 146 17.61 -6.80 5.01
N GLU A 147 17.83 -7.63 4.00
CA GLU A 147 18.60 -8.89 4.12
C GLU A 147 20.13 -8.66 4.18
N GLY A 148 20.59 -7.40 4.29
CA GLY A 148 22.01 -7.05 4.32
C GLY A 148 22.72 -7.10 2.96
N ARG A 149 21.98 -7.25 1.86
CA ARG A 149 22.50 -7.37 0.49
C ARG A 149 22.58 -6.01 -0.19
N THR A 150 23.35 -5.08 0.38
CA THR A 150 23.44 -3.68 -0.07
C THR A 150 23.83 -3.54 -1.54
N GLU A 151 24.83 -4.28 -2.01
CA GLU A 151 25.25 -4.22 -3.43
C GLU A 151 24.11 -4.66 -4.37
N ALA A 152 23.36 -5.70 -4.00
CA ALA A 152 22.22 -6.16 -4.78
C ALA A 152 21.08 -5.13 -4.77
N ALA A 153 20.88 -4.41 -3.67
CA ALA A 153 19.91 -3.31 -3.58
C ALA A 153 20.30 -2.15 -4.51
N VAL A 154 21.58 -1.76 -4.50
CA VAL A 154 22.13 -0.73 -5.40
C VAL A 154 21.93 -1.14 -6.87
N ALA A 155 22.33 -2.36 -7.23
CA ALA A 155 22.16 -2.89 -8.58
C ALA A 155 20.68 -2.92 -9.02
N GLN A 156 19.77 -3.23 -8.09
CA GLN A 156 18.34 -3.20 -8.35
C GLN A 156 17.85 -1.78 -8.67
N PHE A 157 18.29 -0.75 -7.93
CA PHE A 157 17.94 0.63 -8.26
C PHE A 157 18.58 1.09 -9.57
N GLU A 158 19.82 0.68 -9.85
CA GLU A 158 20.49 1.02 -11.12
C GLU A 158 19.75 0.45 -12.33
N LYS A 159 19.29 -0.80 -12.23
CA LYS A 159 18.45 -1.41 -13.26
C LYS A 159 17.16 -0.61 -13.51
N ILE A 160 16.50 -0.10 -12.46
CA ILE A 160 15.31 0.75 -12.63
C ILE A 160 15.69 2.07 -13.32
N SER A 161 16.88 2.61 -13.04
CA SER A 161 17.33 3.88 -13.60
C SER A 161 17.63 3.85 -15.10
N GLU A 162 17.75 2.67 -15.70
CA GLU A 162 17.89 2.49 -17.15
C GLU A 162 16.64 2.96 -17.91
N ASP A 163 15.46 2.88 -17.28
CA ASP A 163 14.25 3.50 -17.79
C ASP A 163 14.25 4.99 -17.43
N LYS A 164 14.34 5.84 -18.45
CA LYS A 164 14.36 7.31 -18.29
C LYS A 164 13.14 7.82 -17.52
N ASN A 165 11.98 7.19 -17.67
CA ASN A 165 10.74 7.59 -16.98
C ASN A 165 10.78 7.27 -15.48
N LEU A 166 11.62 6.30 -15.07
CA LEU A 166 11.74 5.84 -13.69
C LEU A 166 13.04 6.30 -13.02
N SER A 167 13.96 6.87 -13.80
CA SER A 167 15.29 7.31 -13.38
C SER A 167 15.28 8.26 -12.17
N ALA A 168 14.29 9.15 -12.07
CA ALA A 168 14.13 10.05 -10.93
C ALA A 168 13.92 9.27 -9.62
N PHE A 169 13.00 8.31 -9.62
CA PHE A 169 12.67 7.50 -8.44
C PHE A 169 13.82 6.55 -8.07
N ALA A 170 14.44 5.95 -9.07
CA ALA A 170 15.57 5.05 -8.87
C ALA A 170 16.76 5.76 -8.19
N ASN A 171 17.18 6.91 -8.72
CA ASN A 171 18.29 7.67 -8.16
C ASN A 171 17.94 8.25 -6.79
N TYR A 172 16.68 8.64 -6.57
CA TYR A 172 16.18 9.04 -5.26
C TYR A 172 16.40 7.95 -4.22
N HIS A 173 15.85 6.75 -4.45
CA HIS A 173 15.94 5.66 -3.49
C HIS A 173 17.36 5.12 -3.32
N LYS A 174 18.18 5.13 -4.39
CA LYS A 174 19.61 4.82 -4.30
C LYS A 174 20.35 5.80 -3.38
N ALA A 175 20.10 7.10 -3.53
CA ALA A 175 20.68 8.11 -2.66
C ALA A 175 20.20 7.99 -1.21
N LEU A 176 18.91 7.72 -0.99
CA LEU A 176 18.37 7.45 0.34
C LEU A 176 19.00 6.22 0.99
N LEU A 177 19.26 5.16 0.22
CA LEU A 177 19.97 3.98 0.73
C LEU A 177 21.36 4.35 1.22
N TYR A 178 22.14 5.10 0.44
CA TYR A 178 23.45 5.59 0.87
C TYR A 178 23.37 6.48 2.12
N LEU A 179 22.42 7.43 2.16
CA LEU A 179 22.19 8.27 3.34
C LEU A 179 21.86 7.44 4.59
N SER A 180 21.05 6.38 4.45
CA SER A 180 20.70 5.48 5.57
C SER A 180 21.90 4.73 6.14
N LYS A 181 22.96 4.57 5.34
CA LYS A 181 24.23 3.95 5.75
C LYS A 181 25.27 4.95 6.24
N GLY A 182 24.98 6.25 6.14
CA GLY A 182 25.93 7.32 6.46
C GLY A 182 26.85 7.71 5.31
N ASP A 183 26.67 7.12 4.12
CA ASP A 183 27.50 7.32 2.93
C ASP A 183 27.04 8.56 2.13
N ALA A 184 27.10 9.73 2.78
CA ALA A 184 26.62 10.97 2.20
C ALA A 184 27.34 11.36 0.90
N ASP A 185 28.61 10.99 0.73
CA ASP A 185 29.40 11.25 -0.48
C ASP A 185 28.84 10.51 -1.70
N PHE A 186 28.45 9.24 -1.53
CA PHE A 186 27.82 8.45 -2.59
C PHE A 186 26.40 8.92 -2.90
N ALA A 187 25.66 9.38 -1.89
CA ALA A 187 24.34 9.98 -2.08
C ALA A 187 24.42 11.28 -2.90
N GLU A 188 25.35 12.18 -2.55
CA GLU A 188 25.62 13.41 -3.30
C GLU A 188 26.01 13.10 -4.75
N THR A 189 26.99 12.21 -4.93
CA THR A 189 27.49 11.83 -6.26
C THR A 189 26.38 11.23 -7.12
N THR A 190 25.55 10.36 -6.55
CA THR A 190 24.39 9.76 -7.25
C THR A 190 23.45 10.82 -7.78
N LEU A 191 23.08 11.79 -6.94
CA LEU A 191 22.10 12.83 -7.31
C LEU A 191 22.70 13.88 -8.25
N LYS A 192 23.94 14.32 -8.03
CA LYS A 192 24.63 15.25 -8.93
C LYS A 192 24.81 14.65 -10.33
N ASN A 193 25.30 13.41 -10.44
CA ASN A 193 25.43 12.73 -11.73
C ASN A 193 24.08 12.59 -12.45
N TYR A 194 23.01 12.31 -11.70
CA TYR A 194 21.66 12.26 -12.26
C TYR A 194 21.23 13.62 -12.84
N PHE A 195 21.47 14.72 -12.12
CA PHE A 195 21.14 16.06 -12.59
C PHE A 195 22.02 16.52 -13.76
N ASP A 196 23.33 16.27 -13.70
CA ASP A 196 24.28 16.60 -14.77
C ASP A 196 23.98 15.82 -16.06
N GLY A 197 23.41 14.62 -15.93
CA GLY A 197 22.88 13.82 -17.04
C GLY A 197 21.56 14.31 -17.63
N GLY A 198 21.03 15.46 -17.20
CA GLY A 198 19.74 16.02 -17.64
C GLY A 198 18.53 15.44 -16.92
N GLY A 199 18.73 14.80 -15.76
CA GLY A 199 17.65 14.28 -14.92
C GLY A 199 16.75 15.38 -14.36
N ALA A 200 15.47 15.07 -14.18
CA ALA A 200 14.49 16.00 -13.62
C ALA A 200 14.75 16.26 -12.12
N ALA A 201 14.95 17.52 -11.77
CA ALA A 201 15.11 17.97 -10.39
C ALA A 201 13.77 17.99 -9.63
N THR A 202 13.34 16.82 -9.14
CA THR A 202 12.17 16.75 -8.26
C THR A 202 12.50 17.30 -6.87
N ASN A 203 11.50 17.82 -6.15
CA ASN A 203 11.69 18.30 -4.77
C ASN A 203 12.30 17.22 -3.87
N ARG A 204 11.89 15.96 -4.03
CA ARG A 204 12.43 14.81 -3.27
C ARG A 204 13.92 14.61 -3.54
N ASN A 205 14.34 14.60 -4.80
CA ASN A 205 15.76 14.48 -5.18
C ASN A 205 16.59 15.62 -4.61
N LEU A 206 16.09 16.84 -4.70
CA LEU A 206 16.76 18.03 -4.18
C LEU A 206 16.89 17.99 -2.66
N ILE A 207 15.83 17.62 -1.93
CA ILE A 207 15.88 17.46 -0.47
C ILE A 207 16.90 16.40 -0.06
N ALA A 208 16.95 15.25 -0.76
CA ALA A 208 17.97 14.24 -0.48
C ALA A 208 19.40 14.75 -0.73
N LEU A 209 19.62 15.53 -1.80
CA LEU A 209 20.92 16.14 -2.07
C LEU A 209 21.32 17.12 -0.96
N LEU A 210 20.38 17.96 -0.51
CA LEU A 210 20.61 18.89 0.59
C LEU A 210 20.97 18.16 1.89
N HIS A 211 20.28 17.06 2.21
CA HIS A 211 20.63 16.21 3.34
C HIS A 211 22.03 15.61 3.20
N ALA A 212 22.43 15.17 2.00
CA ALA A 212 23.78 14.67 1.74
C ALA A 212 24.85 15.75 1.97
N LEU A 213 24.65 16.96 1.47
CA LEU A 213 25.56 18.09 1.65
C LEU A 213 25.68 18.50 3.13
N ILE A 214 24.56 18.64 3.83
CA ILE A 214 24.53 18.99 5.26
C ILE A 214 25.22 17.92 6.11
N GLN A 215 25.02 16.64 5.81
CA GLN A 215 25.65 15.54 6.56
C GLN A 215 27.18 15.57 6.45
N GLN A 216 27.71 16.04 5.32
CA GLN A 216 29.14 16.27 5.10
C GLN A 216 29.65 17.61 5.66
N GLY A 217 28.75 18.49 6.11
CA GLY A 217 29.11 19.84 6.57
C GLY A 217 29.29 20.87 5.46
N LYS A 218 28.90 20.54 4.22
CA LYS A 218 28.91 21.43 3.04
C LYS A 218 27.71 22.39 3.08
N PHE A 219 27.61 23.20 4.13
CA PHE A 219 26.45 24.08 4.37
C PHE A 219 26.34 25.22 3.37
N ASP A 220 27.47 25.74 2.89
CA ASP A 220 27.48 26.84 1.93
C ASP A 220 26.95 26.35 0.57
N ASP A 221 27.40 25.18 0.10
CA ASP A 221 26.84 24.49 -1.07
C ASP A 221 25.36 24.18 -0.88
N ALA A 222 24.96 23.66 0.29
CA ALA A 222 23.56 23.33 0.58
C ALA A 222 22.67 24.58 0.50
N LYS A 223 23.15 25.73 0.98
CA LYS A 223 22.41 27.00 0.89
C LYS A 223 22.25 27.43 -0.57
N GLU A 224 23.31 27.38 -1.36
CA GLU A 224 23.28 27.74 -2.77
C GLU A 224 22.30 26.86 -3.56
N TYR A 225 22.39 25.53 -3.39
CA TYR A 225 21.46 24.59 -4.02
C TYR A 225 20.01 24.82 -3.58
N PHE A 226 19.79 25.10 -2.29
CA PHE A 226 18.46 25.37 -1.77
C PHE A 226 17.86 26.62 -2.43
N GLU A 227 18.59 27.74 -2.41
CA GLU A 227 18.12 29.02 -2.93
C GLU A 227 17.92 29.00 -4.45
N ALA A 228 18.81 28.31 -5.18
CA ALA A 228 18.65 28.11 -6.62
C ALA A 228 17.38 27.30 -6.97
N SER A 229 16.99 26.36 -6.11
CA SER A 229 15.88 25.43 -6.38
C SER A 229 14.53 25.91 -5.84
N PHE A 230 14.53 26.55 -4.68
CA PHE A 230 13.33 26.90 -3.92
C PHE A 230 13.18 28.40 -3.63
N GLY A 231 14.18 29.21 -3.98
CA GLY A 231 14.26 30.63 -3.65
C GLY A 231 14.69 30.91 -2.21
N ASP A 232 14.72 32.20 -1.86
CA ASP A 232 15.11 32.72 -0.54
C ASP A 232 13.94 32.78 0.47
N ARG A 233 12.73 32.39 0.04
CA ARG A 233 11.51 32.35 0.85
C ARG A 233 10.89 30.95 0.80
N PRO A 234 11.36 30.03 1.65
CA PRO A 234 10.90 28.65 1.62
C PRO A 234 9.42 28.52 2.00
N SER A 235 8.74 27.52 1.43
CA SER A 235 7.42 27.11 1.89
C SER A 235 7.46 26.63 3.35
N PRO A 236 6.32 26.59 4.07
CA PRO A 236 6.28 26.07 5.44
C PRO A 236 6.90 24.67 5.59
N ALA A 237 6.74 23.81 4.59
CA ALA A 237 7.27 22.45 4.57
C ALA A 237 8.82 22.39 4.51
N LEU A 238 9.48 23.43 3.97
CA LEU A 238 10.93 23.49 3.80
C LEU A 238 11.63 24.42 4.80
N SER A 239 10.85 25.17 5.60
CA SER A 239 11.38 26.20 6.50
C SER A 239 12.38 25.64 7.51
N ASP A 240 12.08 24.50 8.13
CA ASP A 240 12.97 23.83 9.09
C ASP A 240 14.30 23.40 8.45
N LEU A 241 14.26 22.81 7.25
CA LEU A 241 15.47 22.42 6.52
C LEU A 241 16.33 23.64 6.19
N TYR A 242 15.72 24.73 5.72
CA TYR A 242 16.44 25.97 5.41
C TYR A 242 17.08 26.59 6.66
N GLN A 243 16.36 26.63 7.79
CA GLN A 243 16.93 27.13 9.06
C GLN A 243 18.10 26.27 9.55
N LYS A 244 18.04 24.94 9.39
CA LYS A 244 19.16 24.05 9.70
C LYS A 244 20.38 24.32 8.82
N ILE A 245 20.17 24.56 7.52
CA ILE A 245 21.25 24.95 6.60
C ILE A 245 21.91 26.26 7.07
N LEU A 246 21.13 27.31 7.32
CA LEU A 246 21.65 28.61 7.78
C LEU A 246 22.33 28.54 9.15
N GLY A 247 21.77 27.76 10.07
CA GLY A 247 22.33 27.54 11.40
C GLY A 247 23.55 26.60 11.43
N ARG A 248 23.96 26.05 10.28
CA ARG A 248 25.00 25.01 10.15
C ARG A 248 24.74 23.81 11.07
N GLN A 249 23.46 23.41 11.17
CA GLN A 249 23.00 22.31 12.02
C GLN A 249 22.67 21.08 11.16
N LYS A 250 23.15 19.91 11.61
CA LYS A 250 22.73 18.64 11.00
C LYS A 250 21.34 18.24 11.48
N PRO A 251 20.47 17.65 10.65
CA PRO A 251 19.21 17.09 11.09
C PRO A 251 19.41 16.05 12.20
N ASN A 252 18.54 16.06 13.20
CA ASN A 252 18.57 15.08 14.30
C ASN A 252 18.15 13.66 13.86
N SER A 253 17.50 13.55 12.71
CA SER A 253 17.00 12.30 12.14
C SER A 253 17.41 12.16 10.68
N LEU A 254 17.69 10.92 10.28
CA LEU A 254 17.87 10.57 8.86
C LEU A 254 16.53 10.67 8.12
N LEU A 255 16.57 10.94 6.82
CA LEU A 255 15.38 10.86 5.95
C LEU A 255 14.81 9.45 5.92
N VAL A 256 15.70 8.46 5.84
CA VAL A 256 15.39 7.03 5.93
C VAL A 256 16.37 6.42 6.92
N GLY A 257 15.88 5.95 8.06
CA GLY A 257 16.71 5.38 9.12
C GLY A 257 16.99 3.88 8.99
N ASP A 258 16.10 3.15 8.32
CA ASP A 258 16.22 1.71 8.10
C ASP A 258 15.43 1.28 6.84
N PRO A 259 15.56 0.02 6.37
CA PRO A 259 14.86 -0.43 5.18
C PRO A 259 13.33 -0.41 5.27
N ARG A 260 12.73 -0.43 6.48
CA ARG A 260 11.26 -0.28 6.63
C ARG A 260 10.84 1.13 6.28
N HIS A 261 11.57 2.13 6.76
CA HIS A 261 11.36 3.53 6.36
C HIS A 261 11.57 3.70 4.85
N GLY A 262 12.54 2.98 4.28
CA GLY A 262 12.77 2.97 2.83
C GLY A 262 11.56 2.47 2.04
N VAL A 263 10.93 1.38 2.48
CA VAL A 263 9.69 0.88 1.87
C VAL A 263 8.50 1.81 2.11
N ALA A 264 8.36 2.38 3.32
CA ALA A 264 7.34 3.40 3.60
C ALA A 264 7.45 4.60 2.64
N GLU A 265 8.68 5.02 2.34
CA GLU A 265 8.96 6.08 1.38
C GLU A 265 8.54 5.71 -0.06
N VAL A 266 8.61 4.42 -0.43
CA VAL A 266 8.08 3.94 -1.71
C VAL A 266 6.55 4.10 -1.74
N PHE A 267 5.85 3.64 -0.69
CA PHE A 267 4.39 3.77 -0.62
C PHE A 267 3.95 5.24 -0.65
N LEU A 268 4.67 6.12 0.06
CA LEU A 268 4.42 7.56 0.02
C LEU A 268 4.64 8.14 -1.38
N THR A 269 5.70 7.71 -2.08
CA THR A 269 5.97 8.11 -3.47
C THR A 269 4.81 7.73 -4.38
N VAL A 270 4.32 6.49 -4.28
CA VAL A 270 3.19 6.01 -5.09
C VAL A 270 1.89 6.72 -4.74
N ALA A 271 1.61 6.95 -3.45
CA ALA A 271 0.45 7.72 -3.03
C ALA A 271 0.43 9.13 -3.65
N GLN A 272 1.58 9.80 -3.69
CA GLN A 272 1.71 11.13 -4.27
C GLN A 272 1.51 11.14 -5.80
N ILE A 273 1.98 10.10 -6.51
CA ILE A 273 1.71 9.95 -7.95
C ILE A 273 0.21 9.77 -8.19
N LEU A 274 -0.44 8.88 -7.43
CA LEU A 274 -1.86 8.56 -7.59
C LEU A 274 -2.79 9.72 -7.20
N SER A 275 -2.36 10.56 -6.26
CA SER A 275 -3.06 11.79 -5.86
C SER A 275 -3.08 12.84 -6.98
N ALA A 276 -2.09 12.82 -7.88
CA ALA A 276 -2.03 13.76 -9.01
C ALA A 276 -2.99 13.37 -10.15
N ASP A 277 -3.39 12.10 -10.21
CA ASP A 277 -4.27 11.54 -11.24
C ASP A 277 -5.77 11.47 -10.80
N ASP A 278 -6.15 12.17 -9.72
CA ASP A 278 -7.53 12.24 -9.17
C ASP A 278 -8.12 10.87 -8.75
N SER A 279 -7.26 9.90 -8.42
CA SER A 279 -7.67 8.59 -7.92
C SER A 279 -7.81 8.57 -6.39
N ASP A 280 -8.92 9.11 -5.89
CA ASP A 280 -9.17 9.35 -4.46
C ASP A 280 -9.03 8.10 -3.57
N GLU A 281 -9.57 6.96 -4.01
CA GLU A 281 -9.63 5.75 -3.16
C GLU A 281 -8.25 5.07 -2.99
N ASN A 282 -7.40 5.06 -4.01
CA ASN A 282 -6.07 4.44 -3.90
C ASN A 282 -5.07 5.34 -3.14
N THR A 283 -5.25 6.66 -3.21
CA THR A 283 -4.35 7.64 -2.58
C THR A 283 -4.37 7.55 -1.06
N LEU A 284 -5.56 7.59 -0.44
CA LEU A 284 -5.70 7.46 1.02
C LEU A 284 -5.10 6.14 1.52
N MET A 285 -5.26 5.09 0.73
CA MET A 285 -4.84 3.74 1.09
C MET A 285 -3.33 3.60 1.16
N PHE A 286 -2.60 4.02 0.12
CA PHE A 286 -1.14 3.98 0.15
C PHE A 286 -0.57 4.94 1.20
N ALA A 287 -1.21 6.10 1.42
CA ALA A 287 -0.82 7.02 2.48
C ALA A 287 -1.02 6.46 3.90
N ARG A 288 -1.98 5.54 4.10
CA ARG A 288 -2.19 4.84 5.39
C ARG A 288 -1.28 3.64 5.59
N ILE A 289 -0.76 3.07 4.51
CA ILE A 289 0.23 1.99 4.54
C ILE A 289 1.63 2.53 4.85
N ALA A 290 1.98 3.69 4.30
CA ALA A 290 3.22 4.42 4.58
C ALA A 290 3.33 4.81 6.07
#